data_AF-A0A1Q3LLH1-F1
#
_entry.id   AF-A0A1Q3LLH1-F1
#
_cell.length_a   1.000
_cell.length_b   1.000
_cell.length_c   1.000
_cell.angle_alpha   90.00
_cell.angle_beta   90.00
_cell.angle_gamma   90.00
#
_symmetry.space_group_name_H-M   'P 1'
#
loop_
_entity.id
_entity.type
_entity.pdbx_description
1 polymer ?
#
loop_
_entity_poly.entity_id
_entity_poly.type
_entity_poly.pdbx_seq_one_letter_code
_entity_poly.pdbx_strand_id
1 'polypeptide(L)' 'MKDTDKAQANKQPVVIEDNVFIGAHSTILKGVTIGQNAIIGACSVVTRSVPSNEIWGGNPAKFIKALP' A
#
# COMPACT_ATOMS: atom_id res chain seq x y z
N MET A 1 -21.56 21.98 0.04
CA MET A 1 -20.70 21.22 0.98
C MET A 1 -19.49 22.09 1.29
N LYS A 2 -19.15 22.33 2.55
CA LYS A 2 -17.94 23.10 2.89
C LYS A 2 -16.72 22.18 2.71
N ASP A 3 -15.75 22.58 1.90
CA ASP A 3 -14.51 21.85 1.60
C ASP A 3 -13.51 21.82 2.78
N THR A 4 -14.00 21.60 4.00
CA THR A 4 -13.21 21.64 5.24
C THR A 4 -12.35 20.39 5.46
N ASP A 5 -12.62 19.28 4.75
CA ASP A 5 -11.93 17.99 4.97
C ASP A 5 -10.46 17.98 4.51
N LYS A 6 -10.10 18.76 3.47
CA LYS A 6 -8.73 18.76 2.93
C LYS A 6 -7.71 19.44 3.85
N ALA A 7 -8.18 20.33 4.74
CA ALA A 7 -7.33 21.12 5.65
C ALA A 7 -6.96 20.33 6.93
N GLN A 8 -7.78 19.35 7.34
CA GLN A 8 -7.58 18.57 8.57
C GLN A 8 -7.08 17.13 8.35
N ALA A 9 -6.96 16.68 7.11
CA ALA A 9 -6.39 15.36 6.83
C ALA A 9 -4.91 15.32 7.27
N ASN A 10 -4.57 14.47 8.26
CA ASN A 10 -3.18 14.10 8.53
C ASN A 10 -2.62 13.48 7.24
N LYS A 11 -1.66 14.15 6.61
CA LYS A 11 -1.01 13.75 5.34
C LYS A 11 0.35 13.16 5.68
N GLN A 12 0.60 11.95 5.20
CA GLN A 12 1.90 11.30 5.25
C GLN A 12 2.19 10.79 3.85
N PRO A 13 3.45 10.88 3.36
CA PRO A 13 3.80 10.41 2.04
C PRO A 13 3.53 8.92 1.89
N VAL A 14 3.24 8.50 0.66
CA VAL A 14 3.25 7.09 0.26
C VAL A 14 4.48 6.91 -0.61
N VAL A 15 5.29 5.90 -0.31
CA VAL A 15 6.50 5.58 -1.06
C VAL A 15 6.28 4.25 -1.76
N ILE A 16 6.51 4.22 -3.07
CA ILE A 16 6.49 3.00 -3.89
C ILE A 16 7.89 2.88 -4.48
N GLU A 17 8.63 1.84 -4.08
CA GLU A 17 9.98 1.59 -4.57
C GLU A 17 9.98 0.93 -5.96
N ASP A 18 11.16 0.64 -6.49
CA ASP A 18 11.32 0.09 -7.84
C ASP A 18 10.68 -1.31 -8.00
N ASN A 19 10.19 -1.59 -9.21
CA ASN A 19 9.64 -2.89 -9.62
C ASN A 19 8.47 -3.43 -8.76
N VAL A 20 7.75 -2.55 -8.05
CA VAL A 20 6.54 -2.94 -7.32
C VAL A 20 5.40 -3.26 -8.30
N PHE A 21 4.71 -4.38 -8.07
CA PHE A 21 3.46 -4.69 -8.74
C PHE A 21 2.27 -4.42 -7.83
N ILE A 22 1.33 -3.58 -8.27
CA ILE A 22 0.10 -3.26 -7.52
C ILE A 22 -1.11 -3.77 -8.30
N GLY A 23 -1.80 -4.76 -7.74
CA GLY A 23 -3.03 -5.29 -8.30
C GLY A 23 -4.13 -4.23 -8.37
N ALA A 24 -5.00 -4.35 -9.38
CA ALA A 24 -6.08 -3.41 -9.64
C ALA A 24 -6.98 -3.18 -8.40
N HIS A 25 -7.48 -1.96 -8.27
CA HIS A 25 -8.35 -1.53 -7.17
C HIS A 25 -7.74 -1.67 -5.76
N SER A 26 -6.41 -1.71 -5.64
CA SER A 26 -5.76 -1.63 -4.33
C SER A 26 -5.83 -0.21 -3.77
N THR A 27 -6.05 -0.11 -2.46
CA THR A 27 -5.97 1.13 -1.69
C THR A 27 -4.72 1.11 -0.81
N ILE A 28 -3.86 2.12 -0.94
CA ILE A 28 -2.66 2.29 -0.10
C ILE A 28 -2.89 3.46 0.85
N LEU A 29 -2.84 3.21 2.16
CA LEU A 29 -3.01 4.27 3.15
C LEU A 29 -1.75 5.14 3.27
N LYS A 30 -1.95 6.39 3.71
CA LYS A 30 -0.88 7.35 3.99
C LYS A 30 0.21 6.76 4.90
N GLY A 31 1.47 7.14 4.69
CA GLY A 31 2.60 6.71 5.51
C GLY A 31 3.10 5.29 5.23
N VAL A 32 2.51 4.61 4.24
CA VAL A 32 2.94 3.28 3.80
C VAL A 32 4.10 3.41 2.81
N THR A 33 5.14 2.59 3.02
CA THR A 33 6.18 2.29 2.04
C THR A 33 5.95 0.89 1.48
N ILE A 34 5.96 0.75 0.16
CA ILE A 34 5.96 -0.54 -0.53
C ILE A 34 7.37 -0.80 -1.04
N GLY A 35 8.04 -1.79 -0.45
CA GLY A 35 9.44 -2.10 -0.72
C GLY A 35 9.68 -2.69 -2.11
N GLN A 36 10.92 -2.59 -2.58
CA GLN A 36 11.35 -3.01 -3.91
C GLN A 36 10.90 -4.44 -4.26
N ASN A 37 10.44 -4.64 -5.49
CA ASN A 37 9.93 -5.92 -6.02
C ASN A 37 8.67 -6.46 -5.31
N ALA A 38 8.08 -5.77 -4.33
CA ALA A 38 6.90 -6.27 -3.63
C ALA A 38 5.68 -6.39 -4.55
N ILE A 39 4.79 -7.32 -4.22
CA ILE A 39 3.55 -7.59 -4.97
C ILE A 39 2.35 -7.37 -4.05
N ILE A 40 1.44 -6.47 -4.45
CA ILE A 40 0.15 -6.26 -3.78
C ILE A 40 -0.95 -6.93 -4.62
N GLY A 41 -1.72 -7.83 -4.00
CA GLY A 41 -2.86 -8.49 -4.64
C GLY A 41 -3.98 -7.51 -5.00
N ALA A 42 -4.81 -7.84 -6.00
CA ALA A 42 -5.96 -7.01 -6.38
C ALA A 42 -6.94 -6.79 -5.21
N CYS A 43 -7.65 -5.66 -5.22
CA CYS A 43 -8.62 -5.26 -4.20
C CYS A 43 -8.06 -5.21 -2.75
N SER A 44 -6.75 -5.04 -2.58
CA SER A 44 -6.12 -5.01 -1.25
C SER A 44 -6.25 -3.65 -0.57
N VAL A 45 -6.31 -3.62 0.76
CA VAL A 45 -6.23 -2.39 1.57
C VAL A 45 -4.96 -2.44 2.41
N VAL A 46 -3.93 -1.72 1.96
CA VAL A 46 -2.61 -1.72 2.58
C VAL A 46 -2.57 -0.71 3.72
N THR A 47 -2.57 -1.21 4.95
CA THR A 47 -2.62 -0.39 6.18
C THR A 47 -1.28 -0.25 6.89
N ARG A 48 -0.24 -0.96 6.42
CA ARG A 48 1.14 -0.91 6.96
C ARG A 48 2.15 -1.15 5.84
N SER A 49 3.38 -0.67 6.04
CA SER A 49 4.47 -0.84 5.06
C SER A 49 4.74 -2.31 4.76
N VAL A 50 5.11 -2.56 3.50
CA VAL A 50 5.37 -3.89 2.93
C VAL A 50 6.86 -4.01 2.67
N PRO A 51 7.55 -5.02 3.23
CA PRO A 51 8.97 -5.25 2.95
C PRO A 51 9.24 -5.60 1.48
N SER A 52 10.47 -5.36 1.04
CA SER A 52 10.94 -5.76 -0.29
C SER A 52 10.84 -7.27 -0.48
N ASN A 53 10.62 -7.70 -1.72
CA ASN A 53 10.53 -9.12 -2.10
C ASN A 53 9.43 -9.92 -1.37
N GLU A 54 8.31 -9.28 -0.99
CA GLU A 54 7.17 -9.95 -0.37
C GLU A 54 5.87 -9.80 -1.19
N ILE A 55 4.97 -10.77 -1.05
CA ILE A 55 3.63 -10.76 -1.63
C ILE A 55 2.62 -10.55 -0.50
N TRP A 56 1.78 -9.52 -0.63
CA TRP A 56 0.76 -9.14 0.33
C TRP A 56 -0.61 -9.01 -0.32
N GLY A 57 -1.68 -9.32 0.41
CA GLY A 57 -3.03 -9.12 -0.13
C GLY A 57 -4.16 -9.17 0.91
N GLY A 58 -5.34 -8.71 0.51
CA GLY A 58 -6.56 -8.69 1.32
C GLY A 58 -6.89 -7.34 1.95
N ASN A 59 -7.95 -7.30 2.77
CA ASN A 59 -8.38 -6.13 3.54
C ASN A 59 -8.56 -6.49 5.02
N PRO A 60 -7.64 -6.09 5.93
CA PRO A 60 -6.38 -5.43 5.63
C PRO A 60 -5.40 -6.38 4.93
N ALA A 61 -4.45 -5.81 4.16
CA ALA A 61 -3.43 -6.59 3.48
C ALA A 61 -2.55 -7.34 4.50
N LYS A 62 -2.33 -8.62 4.25
CA LYS A 62 -1.48 -9.49 5.07
C LYS A 62 -0.42 -10.15 4.20
N PHE A 63 0.70 -10.47 4.81
CA PHE A 63 1.75 -11.29 4.20
C PHE A 63 1.15 -12.61 3.71
N ILE A 64 1.47 -12.97 2.46
CA ILE A 64 1.10 -14.23 1.83
C ILE A 64 2.32 -15.13 1.73
N LYS A 65 3.40 -14.63 1.10
CA LYS A 65 4.69 -15.33 0.97
C LYS A 65 5.80 -14.38 0.54
N ALA A 66 7.05 -14.81 0.70
CA ALA A 66 8.20 -14.17 0.08
C ALA A 66 8.31 -14.50 -1.42
N LEU A 67 8.95 -13.61 -2.17
CA LEU A 67 9.48 -13.88 -3.50
C LEU A 67 10.80 -14.66 -3.39
N PRO A 68 11.12 -15.48 -4.40
CA PRO A 68 12.37 -16.24 -4.45
C PRO A 68 13.60 -15.35 -4.49
#